data_AF-A0A2P5LFN9-F1
#
_entry.id   AF-A0A2P5LFN9-F1
#
_cell.length_a   1.000
_cell.length_b   1.000
_cell.length_c   1.000
_cell.angle_alpha   90.00
_cell.angle_beta   90.00
_cell.angle_gamma   90.00
#
_symmetry.space_group_name_H-M   'P 1'
#
loop_
_entity.id
_entity.type
_entity.pdbx_description
1 polymer ?
#
loop_
_entity_poly.entity_id
_entity_poly.type
_entity_poly.pdbx_seq_one_letter_code
_entity_poly.pdbx_strand_id
1 'polypeptide(L)'
;MNQNNPTFRFFCLVPTGSMILLAALLASCTSLRQLDDFKELAAKAEYGKIANTPVDCKAEDDGCNQSHLIKGDACYRLAKANTDPAPNYLCAATELEQGIQQTGDWKSLEPVLGKPELYYENFCESLRMVRDSQTSNAASLPYNRKLADCARNFPRPDGHSHPAAVFFRNNSRVADIRLNFNELKGKPGIVCPELGRLLQEEQAEVGQQTPYTANHQQLLRDIFLFISSIPGCKNPN
;
A
#
# COMPACT_ATOMS: atom_id res chain seq x y z
N MET A 1 5.23 -41.75 30.97
CA MET A 1 5.37 -40.47 31.71
C MET A 1 4.45 -39.47 31.04
N ASN A 2 3.56 -38.90 31.83
CA ASN A 2 2.35 -38.19 31.48
C ASN A 2 2.56 -36.73 31.88
N GLN A 3 2.45 -35.75 30.98
CA GLN A 3 2.30 -34.33 31.33
C GLN A 3 1.34 -33.62 30.36
N ASN A 4 0.08 -33.65 30.80
CA ASN A 4 -1.01 -32.68 30.66
C ASN A 4 -0.67 -31.33 29.99
N ASN A 5 -1.39 -31.02 28.91
CA ASN A 5 -1.46 -29.68 28.31
C ASN A 5 -2.85 -29.09 28.62
N PRO A 6 -2.97 -27.95 29.33
CA PRO A 6 -4.27 -27.43 29.74
C PRO A 6 -4.97 -26.77 28.55
N THR A 7 -6.11 -27.34 28.18
CA THR A 7 -7.09 -26.73 27.28
C THR A 7 -7.76 -25.58 28.02
N PHE A 8 -7.34 -24.35 27.76
CA PHE A 8 -8.06 -23.17 28.22
C PHE A 8 -9.39 -23.04 27.44
N ARG A 9 -10.45 -23.63 27.99
CA ARG A 9 -11.83 -23.38 27.56
C ARG A 9 -12.33 -22.17 28.36
N PHE A 10 -12.42 -21.01 27.72
CA PHE A 10 -13.17 -19.89 28.27
C PHE A 10 -14.67 -20.21 28.20
N PHE A 11 -15.24 -20.57 29.35
CA PHE A 11 -16.68 -20.64 29.56
C PHE A 11 -17.24 -19.22 29.68
N CYS A 12 -18.04 -18.79 28.70
CA CYS A 12 -18.90 -17.62 28.86
C CYS A 12 -19.99 -17.94 29.89
N LEU A 13 -19.83 -17.45 31.12
CA LEU A 13 -20.85 -17.47 32.16
C LEU A 13 -22.01 -16.53 31.78
N VAL A 14 -23.23 -17.04 31.84
CA VAL A 14 -24.48 -16.27 31.70
C VAL A 14 -24.97 -15.87 33.10
N PRO A 15 -25.05 -14.57 33.45
CA PRO A 15 -25.79 -14.14 34.62
C PRO A 15 -27.20 -13.70 34.19
N THR A 16 -28.20 -14.35 34.79
CA THR A 16 -29.60 -13.90 34.79
C THR A 16 -29.74 -12.69 35.70
N GLY A 17 -29.98 -11.49 35.14
CA GLY A 17 -30.46 -10.33 35.89
C GLY A 17 -29.90 -8.99 35.36
N SER A 18 -30.81 -8.09 34.99
CA SER A 18 -30.59 -6.72 34.47
C SER A 18 -30.53 -6.61 32.94
N MET A 19 -31.71 -6.47 32.33
CA MET A 19 -31.87 -5.96 30.96
C MET A 19 -31.33 -4.53 30.87
N ILE A 20 -30.74 -4.20 29.71
CA ILE A 20 -30.13 -2.91 29.33
C ILE A 20 -28.65 -2.76 29.75
N LEU A 21 -27.77 -3.68 29.32
CA LEU A 21 -26.36 -3.37 28.99
C LEU A 21 -25.60 -4.51 28.26
N LEU A 22 -26.28 -5.37 27.49
CA LEU A 22 -25.70 -6.63 26.97
C LEU A 22 -25.61 -6.74 25.44
N ALA A 23 -25.60 -5.63 24.71
CA ALA A 23 -25.46 -5.62 23.25
C ALA A 23 -24.02 -5.34 22.76
N ALA A 24 -23.11 -4.88 23.65
CA ALA A 24 -21.78 -4.43 23.26
C ALA A 24 -20.69 -5.52 23.30
N LEU A 25 -20.91 -6.66 23.97
CA LEU A 25 -19.88 -7.70 24.17
C LEU A 25 -19.88 -8.83 23.14
N LEU A 26 -20.86 -8.86 22.23
CA LEU A 26 -20.94 -9.91 21.19
C LEU A 26 -20.24 -9.53 19.88
N ALA A 27 -19.77 -8.28 19.74
CA ALA A 27 -19.12 -7.81 18.52
C ALA A 27 -17.63 -8.19 18.42
N SER A 28 -16.95 -8.49 19.54
CA SER A 28 -15.49 -8.72 19.54
C SER A 28 -15.05 -10.14 19.19
N CYS A 29 -15.96 -11.13 19.17
CA CYS A 29 -15.60 -12.52 18.84
C CYS A 29 -15.63 -12.83 17.34
N THR A 30 -16.31 -12.02 16.53
CA THR A 30 -16.47 -12.28 15.09
C THR A 30 -15.22 -11.87 14.29
N SER A 31 -14.57 -10.77 14.66
CA SER A 31 -13.37 -10.26 13.98
C SER A 31 -12.20 -11.24 14.06
N LEU A 32 -11.94 -11.81 15.23
CA LEU A 32 -10.85 -12.77 15.44
C LEU A 32 -11.06 -14.06 14.64
N ARG A 33 -12.30 -14.54 14.55
CA ARG A 33 -12.63 -15.71 13.73
C ARG A 33 -12.38 -15.44 12.25
N GLN A 34 -12.80 -14.29 11.74
CA GLN A 34 -12.55 -13.91 10.34
C GLN A 34 -11.04 -13.81 10.06
N LEU A 35 -10.28 -13.25 10.99
CA LEU A 35 -8.82 -13.18 10.88
C LEU A 35 -8.18 -14.57 10.79
N ASP A 36 -8.61 -15.51 11.63
CA ASP A 36 -8.12 -16.90 11.61
C ASP A 36 -8.47 -17.59 10.28
N ASP A 37 -9.69 -17.40 9.77
CA ASP A 37 -10.12 -17.91 8.47
C ASP A 37 -9.27 -17.31 7.33
N PHE A 38 -8.96 -16.00 7.38
CA PHE A 38 -8.09 -15.34 6.41
C PHE A 38 -6.66 -15.89 6.44
N LYS A 39 -6.11 -16.14 7.63
CA LYS A 39 -4.78 -16.76 7.80
C LYS A 39 -4.74 -18.17 7.22
N GLU A 40 -5.78 -18.97 7.47
CA GLU A 40 -5.88 -20.33 6.92
C GLU A 40 -5.98 -20.31 5.38
N LEU A 41 -6.81 -19.43 4.82
CA LEU A 41 -6.92 -19.26 3.36
C LEU A 41 -5.61 -18.77 2.74
N ALA A 42 -4.92 -17.82 3.39
CA ALA A 42 -3.64 -17.30 2.91
C ALA A 42 -2.56 -18.40 2.89
N ALA A 43 -2.51 -19.24 3.93
CA ALA A 43 -1.61 -20.40 3.99
C ALA A 43 -1.87 -21.43 2.87
N LYS A 44 -3.10 -21.48 2.35
CA LYS A 44 -3.50 -22.32 1.20
C LYS A 44 -3.42 -21.61 -0.15
N ALA A 45 -2.92 -20.37 -0.20
CA ALA A 45 -2.90 -19.50 -1.38
C ALA A 45 -4.29 -19.26 -2.02
N GLU A 46 -5.36 -19.32 -1.22
CA GLU A 46 -6.75 -19.14 -1.64
C GLU A 46 -7.12 -17.65 -1.70
N TYR A 47 -6.29 -16.84 -2.37
CA TYR A 47 -6.39 -15.36 -2.38
C TYR A 47 -7.71 -14.86 -2.95
N GLY A 48 -8.29 -15.57 -3.93
CA GLY A 48 -9.60 -15.24 -4.48
C GLY A 48 -10.73 -15.30 -3.46
N LYS A 49 -10.66 -16.22 -2.49
CA LYS A 49 -11.66 -16.32 -1.42
C LYS A 49 -11.53 -15.15 -0.43
N ILE A 50 -10.29 -14.79 -0.09
CA ILE A 50 -10.00 -13.66 0.79
C ILE A 50 -10.47 -12.35 0.15
N ALA A 51 -10.08 -12.09 -1.10
CA ALA A 51 -10.41 -10.86 -1.83
C ALA A 51 -11.93 -10.64 -1.97
N ASN A 52 -12.69 -11.72 -2.19
CA ASN A 52 -14.16 -11.66 -2.31
C ASN A 52 -14.90 -11.62 -0.97
N THR A 53 -14.22 -11.78 0.16
CA THR A 53 -14.83 -11.73 1.49
C THR A 53 -14.75 -10.31 2.05
N PRO A 54 -15.87 -9.66 2.41
CA PRO A 54 -15.84 -8.37 3.11
C PRO A 54 -15.13 -8.48 4.46
N VAL A 55 -14.38 -7.45 4.85
CA VAL A 55 -13.86 -7.35 6.22
C VAL A 55 -14.99 -6.84 7.11
N ASP A 56 -15.35 -7.58 8.15
CA ASP A 56 -16.48 -7.29 9.04
C ASP A 56 -15.97 -7.06 10.47
N CYS A 57 -15.38 -5.88 10.68
CA CYS A 57 -14.88 -5.42 11.97
C CYS A 57 -14.83 -3.89 12.02
N LYS A 58 -14.72 -3.35 13.23
CA LYS A 58 -14.43 -1.93 13.48
C LYS A 58 -12.94 -1.70 13.68
N ALA A 59 -12.49 -0.47 13.46
CA ALA A 59 -11.07 -0.12 13.55
C ALA A 59 -10.47 -0.41 14.94
N GLU A 60 -11.27 -0.34 16.00
CA GLU A 60 -10.88 -0.66 17.38
C GLU A 60 -10.93 -2.16 17.72
N ASP A 61 -11.49 -3.00 16.86
CA ASP A 61 -11.61 -4.43 17.13
C ASP A 61 -10.24 -5.13 16.97
N ASP A 62 -9.94 -6.05 17.90
CA ASP A 62 -8.71 -6.83 17.85
C ASP A 62 -8.60 -7.56 16.51
N GLY A 63 -7.44 -7.40 15.85
CA GLY A 63 -7.13 -8.08 14.60
C GLY A 63 -7.78 -7.48 13.34
N CYS A 64 -8.55 -6.39 13.45
CA CYS A 64 -9.18 -5.76 12.30
C CYS A 64 -8.15 -5.26 11.28
N ASN A 65 -7.10 -4.58 11.76
CA ASN A 65 -5.99 -4.14 10.96
C ASN A 65 -5.30 -5.30 10.20
N GLN A 66 -5.12 -6.45 10.86
CA GLN A 66 -4.53 -7.64 10.24
C GLN A 66 -5.42 -8.18 9.12
N SER A 67 -6.73 -8.20 9.32
CA SER A 67 -7.69 -8.68 8.32
C SER A 67 -7.65 -7.81 7.05
N HIS A 68 -7.62 -6.49 7.22
CA HIS A 68 -7.41 -5.53 6.13
C HIS A 68 -6.06 -5.73 5.41
N LEU A 69 -4.96 -5.90 6.15
CA LEU A 69 -3.63 -6.13 5.56
C LEU A 69 -3.56 -7.43 4.76
N ILE A 70 -4.11 -8.54 5.28
CA ILE A 70 -4.14 -9.84 4.59
C ILE A 70 -5.00 -9.76 3.32
N LYS A 71 -6.18 -9.13 3.40
CA LYS A 71 -7.03 -8.94 2.22
C LYS A 71 -6.39 -8.05 1.17
N GLY A 72 -5.75 -6.97 1.60
CA GLY A 72 -4.99 -6.07 0.74
C GLY A 72 -3.87 -6.80 -0.01
N ASP A 73 -3.09 -7.63 0.68
CA ASP A 73 -2.05 -8.47 0.07
C ASP A 73 -2.65 -9.50 -0.90
N ALA A 74 -3.76 -10.15 -0.54
CA ALA A 74 -4.45 -11.09 -1.41
C ALA A 74 -4.92 -10.42 -2.72
N CYS A 75 -5.56 -9.25 -2.63
CA CYS A 75 -5.96 -8.45 -3.79
C CYS A 75 -4.75 -8.04 -4.65
N TYR A 76 -3.65 -7.61 -4.03
CA TYR A 76 -2.43 -7.25 -4.76
C TYR A 76 -1.85 -8.44 -5.53
N ARG A 77 -1.78 -9.62 -4.91
CA ARG A 77 -1.29 -10.85 -5.55
C ARG A 77 -2.14 -11.26 -6.75
N LEU A 78 -3.46 -11.17 -6.63
CA LEU A 78 -4.37 -11.43 -7.75
C LEU A 78 -4.15 -10.46 -8.92
N ALA A 79 -3.98 -9.16 -8.62
CA ALA A 79 -3.68 -8.16 -9.62
C ALA A 79 -2.34 -8.44 -10.33
N LYS A 80 -1.29 -8.78 -9.57
CA LYS A 80 0.03 -9.16 -10.11
C LYS A 80 0.00 -10.45 -10.94
N ALA A 81 -0.92 -11.37 -10.63
CA ALA A 81 -1.19 -12.56 -11.42
C ALA A 81 -2.08 -12.29 -12.65
N ASN A 82 -2.32 -11.02 -12.99
CA ASN A 82 -3.15 -10.57 -14.10
C ASN A 82 -4.63 -11.01 -14.02
N THR A 83 -5.12 -11.32 -12.82
CA THR A 83 -6.54 -11.62 -12.57
C THR A 83 -7.25 -10.31 -12.29
N ASP A 84 -8.17 -9.91 -13.18
CA ASP A 84 -8.94 -8.66 -13.12
C ASP A 84 -8.16 -7.48 -12.48
N PRO A 85 -7.07 -7.01 -13.13
CA PRO A 85 -6.03 -6.26 -12.43
C PRO A 85 -6.51 -4.93 -11.87
N ALA A 86 -7.34 -4.20 -12.61
CA ALA A 86 -7.81 -2.88 -12.21
C ALA A 86 -8.63 -2.91 -10.89
N PRO A 87 -9.70 -3.72 -10.76
CA PRO A 87 -10.44 -3.81 -9.50
C PRO A 87 -9.61 -4.45 -8.38
N ASN A 88 -8.71 -5.38 -8.67
CA ASN A 88 -7.85 -5.96 -7.64
C ASN A 88 -6.80 -4.97 -7.12
N TYR A 89 -6.23 -4.11 -7.95
CA TYR A 89 -5.39 -3.00 -7.47
C TYR A 89 -6.17 -1.97 -6.65
N LEU A 90 -7.44 -1.70 -7.00
CA LEU A 90 -8.30 -0.82 -6.22
C LEU A 90 -8.65 -1.43 -4.85
N CYS A 91 -8.98 -2.72 -4.81
CA CYS A 91 -9.15 -3.48 -3.56
C CYS A 91 -7.87 -3.39 -2.71
N ALA A 92 -6.71 -3.71 -3.29
CA ALA A 92 -5.44 -3.67 -2.58
C ALA A 92 -5.14 -2.28 -2.01
N ALA A 93 -5.30 -1.22 -2.81
CA ALA A 93 -5.09 0.14 -2.35
C ALA A 93 -6.01 0.52 -1.17
N THR A 94 -7.27 0.11 -1.22
CA THR A 94 -8.26 0.42 -0.17
C THR A 94 -7.97 -0.33 1.12
N GLU A 95 -7.77 -1.65 1.02
CA GLU A 95 -7.62 -2.52 2.19
C GLU A 95 -6.25 -2.34 2.85
N LEU A 96 -5.18 -2.13 2.07
CA LEU A 96 -3.86 -1.82 2.63
C LEU A 96 -3.85 -0.44 3.31
N GLU A 97 -4.53 0.57 2.75
CA GLU A 97 -4.65 1.88 3.41
C GLU A 97 -5.31 1.76 4.79
N GLN A 98 -6.43 1.02 4.88
CA GLN A 98 -7.11 0.78 6.16
C GLN A 98 -6.22 0.03 7.15
N GLY A 99 -5.63 -1.08 6.71
CA GLY A 99 -4.76 -1.90 7.56
C GLY A 99 -3.53 -1.14 8.08
N ILE A 100 -2.93 -0.30 7.23
CA ILE A 100 -1.79 0.55 7.61
C ILE A 100 -2.22 1.63 8.60
N GLN A 101 -3.32 2.34 8.34
CA GLN A 101 -3.80 3.42 9.22
C GLN A 101 -4.22 2.92 10.60
N GLN A 102 -4.79 1.72 10.68
CA GLN A 102 -5.20 1.09 11.94
C GLN A 102 -4.00 0.47 12.70
N THR A 103 -2.84 0.33 12.07
CA THR A 103 -1.66 -0.24 12.71
C THR A 103 -0.84 0.82 13.42
N GLY A 104 -1.09 1.00 14.72
CA GLY A 104 -0.38 1.96 15.57
C GLY A 104 1.02 1.54 16.03
N ASP A 105 1.27 0.23 16.18
CA ASP A 105 2.57 -0.31 16.60
C ASP A 105 3.01 -1.46 15.70
N TRP A 106 3.75 -1.14 14.65
CA TRP A 106 4.32 -2.13 13.73
C TRP A 106 5.30 -3.08 14.41
N LYS A 107 6.01 -2.64 15.46
CA LYS A 107 7.07 -3.43 16.08
C LYS A 107 6.51 -4.63 16.84
N SER A 108 5.36 -4.49 17.48
CA SER A 108 4.69 -5.62 18.15
C SER A 108 4.03 -6.59 17.17
N LEU A 109 3.68 -6.14 15.98
CA LEU A 109 2.97 -6.95 14.97
C LEU A 109 3.89 -7.60 13.93
N GLU A 110 5.13 -7.12 13.76
CA GLU A 110 6.10 -7.67 12.82
C GLU A 110 6.30 -9.21 12.95
N PRO A 111 6.35 -9.81 14.16
CA PRO A 111 6.47 -11.27 14.28
C PRO A 111 5.28 -12.06 13.69
N VAL A 112 4.11 -11.42 13.57
CA VAL A 112 2.87 -12.05 13.11
C VAL A 112 2.60 -11.73 11.64
N LEU A 113 2.85 -10.48 11.23
CA LEU A 113 2.50 -9.96 9.90
C LEU A 113 3.70 -9.87 8.95
N GLY A 114 4.91 -10.04 9.47
CA GLY A 114 6.14 -9.76 8.75
C GLY A 114 6.45 -8.26 8.67
N LYS A 115 7.38 -7.94 7.79
CA LYS A 115 7.99 -6.62 7.67
C LYS A 115 7.01 -5.56 7.16
N PRO A 116 6.90 -4.39 7.81
CA PRO A 116 5.98 -3.33 7.39
C PRO A 116 6.26 -2.82 5.98
N GLU A 117 7.52 -2.84 5.53
CA GLU A 117 7.94 -2.39 4.20
C GLU A 117 7.16 -3.10 3.10
N LEU A 118 6.90 -4.40 3.21
CA LEU A 118 6.18 -5.18 2.20
C LEU A 118 4.75 -4.63 1.97
N TYR A 119 4.03 -4.30 3.05
CA TYR A 119 2.68 -3.74 2.95
C TYR A 119 2.70 -2.34 2.33
N TYR A 120 3.70 -1.53 2.67
CA TYR A 120 3.88 -0.21 2.07
C TYR A 120 4.28 -0.30 0.58
N GLU A 121 5.12 -1.25 0.18
CA GLU A 121 5.42 -1.49 -1.24
C GLU A 121 4.16 -1.85 -2.01
N ASN A 122 3.40 -2.83 -1.52
CA ASN A 122 2.17 -3.25 -2.17
C ASN A 122 1.14 -2.12 -2.22
N PHE A 123 1.06 -1.29 -1.18
CA PHE A 123 0.15 -0.15 -1.12
C PHE A 123 0.53 0.93 -2.13
N CYS A 124 1.79 1.39 -2.11
CA CYS A 124 2.31 2.38 -3.04
C CYS A 124 2.20 1.87 -4.49
N GLU A 125 2.55 0.62 -4.77
CA GLU A 125 2.42 0.05 -6.11
C GLU A 125 0.95 -0.03 -6.56
N SER A 126 0.04 -0.43 -5.67
CA SER A 126 -1.40 -0.45 -5.97
C SER A 126 -1.92 0.94 -6.29
N LEU A 127 -1.55 1.96 -5.51
CA LEU A 127 -1.90 3.36 -5.79
C LEU A 127 -1.38 3.84 -7.14
N ARG A 128 -0.14 3.48 -7.49
CA ARG A 128 0.47 3.79 -8.78
C ARG A 128 -0.34 3.17 -9.92
N MET A 129 -0.67 1.89 -9.80
CA MET A 129 -1.45 1.16 -10.81
C MET A 129 -2.89 1.67 -10.93
N VAL A 130 -3.54 2.03 -9.82
CA VAL A 130 -4.87 2.65 -9.84
C VAL A 130 -4.82 4.03 -10.48
N ARG A 131 -3.82 4.87 -10.17
CA ARG A 131 -3.63 6.18 -10.81
C ARG A 131 -3.48 6.05 -12.32
N ASP A 132 -2.65 5.11 -12.76
CA ASP A 132 -2.29 4.90 -14.17
C ASP A 132 -3.46 4.28 -14.97
N SER A 133 -4.43 3.63 -14.30
CA SER A 133 -5.63 3.08 -14.94
C SER A 133 -6.79 4.06 -15.06
N GLN A 134 -6.70 5.24 -14.45
CA GLN A 134 -7.77 6.24 -14.55
C GLN A 134 -7.84 6.86 -15.95
N THR A 135 -9.04 7.21 -16.38
CA THR A 135 -9.30 7.74 -17.72
C THR A 135 -9.09 9.26 -17.85
N SER A 136 -8.81 9.95 -16.74
CA SER A 136 -8.63 11.40 -16.74
C SER A 136 -7.66 11.86 -15.66
N ASN A 137 -7.01 13.00 -15.90
CA ASN A 137 -6.09 13.59 -14.92
C ASN A 137 -6.79 13.88 -13.59
N ALA A 138 -8.03 14.38 -13.64
CA ALA A 138 -8.82 14.68 -12.44
C ALA A 138 -9.05 13.44 -11.57
N ALA A 139 -9.32 12.29 -12.19
CA ALA A 139 -9.49 11.02 -11.49
C ALA A 139 -8.15 10.45 -10.99
N SER A 140 -7.03 10.67 -11.70
CA SER A 140 -5.69 10.25 -11.26
C SER A 140 -5.15 11.03 -10.05
N LEU A 141 -5.51 12.32 -9.92
CA LEU A 141 -4.92 13.22 -8.92
C LEU A 141 -5.04 12.74 -7.46
N PRO A 142 -6.20 12.27 -6.96
CA PRO A 142 -6.31 11.75 -5.60
C PRO A 142 -5.36 10.59 -5.32
N TYR A 143 -5.23 9.66 -6.27
CA TYR A 143 -4.32 8.52 -6.13
C TYR A 143 -2.86 8.92 -6.20
N ASN A 144 -2.51 9.94 -7.01
CA ASN A 144 -1.15 10.48 -7.04
C ASN A 144 -0.76 11.14 -5.71
N ARG A 145 -1.70 11.85 -5.07
CA ARG A 145 -1.48 12.43 -3.73
C ARG A 145 -1.27 11.35 -2.68
N LYS A 146 -2.14 10.34 -2.66
CA LYS A 146 -1.99 9.16 -1.77
C LYS A 146 -0.66 8.44 -2.02
N LEU A 147 -0.20 8.35 -3.26
CA LEU A 147 1.10 7.74 -3.58
C LEU A 147 2.26 8.55 -3.00
N ALA A 148 2.21 9.88 -3.10
CA ALA A 148 3.19 10.76 -2.49
C ALA A 148 3.18 10.63 -0.95
N ASP A 149 2.00 10.51 -0.34
CA ASP A 149 1.83 10.25 1.10
C ASP A 149 2.41 8.90 1.51
N CYS A 150 2.12 7.84 0.76
CA CYS A 150 2.68 6.50 0.97
C CYS A 150 4.21 6.52 0.94
N ALA A 151 4.80 7.19 -0.06
CA ALA A 151 6.26 7.31 -0.18
C ALA A 151 6.89 8.13 0.96
N ARG A 152 6.20 9.16 1.47
CA ARG A 152 6.69 9.97 2.61
C ARG A 152 6.69 9.17 3.91
N ASN A 153 5.61 8.43 4.15
CA ASN A 153 5.38 7.68 5.39
C ASN A 153 5.97 6.26 5.36
N PHE A 154 6.66 5.90 4.27
CA PHE A 154 7.29 4.60 4.11
C PHE A 154 8.25 4.28 5.28
N PRO A 155 8.20 3.07 5.88
CA PRO A 155 9.06 2.69 7.00
C PRO A 155 10.55 2.88 6.71
N ARG A 156 11.30 3.33 7.72
CA ARG A 156 12.75 3.60 7.68
C ARG A 156 13.45 2.95 8.87
N PRO A 157 13.61 1.61 8.86
CA PRO A 157 14.10 0.87 10.03
C PRO A 157 15.52 1.25 10.45
N ASP A 158 16.37 1.71 9.52
CA ASP A 158 17.75 2.13 9.74
C ASP A 158 17.95 3.66 9.64
N GLY A 159 16.85 4.42 9.55
CA GLY A 159 16.87 5.87 9.33
C GLY A 159 17.21 6.30 7.89
N HIS A 160 17.58 5.35 7.02
CA HIS A 160 17.81 5.61 5.60
C HIS A 160 16.50 5.47 4.81
N SER A 161 16.43 6.12 3.65
CA SER A 161 15.26 5.98 2.78
C SER A 161 15.30 4.62 2.09
N HIS A 162 14.20 3.86 2.19
CA HIS A 162 14.05 2.62 1.45
C HIS A 162 14.06 2.91 -0.08
N PRO A 163 14.75 2.11 -0.92
CA PRO A 163 14.80 2.36 -2.38
C PRO A 163 13.41 2.46 -3.02
N ALA A 164 12.47 1.60 -2.60
CA ALA A 164 11.08 1.68 -3.04
C ALA A 164 10.44 3.05 -2.73
N ALA A 165 10.68 3.59 -1.54
CA ALA A 165 10.15 4.90 -1.15
C ALA A 165 10.69 6.03 -2.04
N VAL A 166 11.98 5.96 -2.41
CA VAL A 166 12.58 6.93 -3.35
C VAL A 166 11.90 6.83 -4.71
N PHE A 167 11.75 5.61 -5.25
CA PHE A 167 11.06 5.38 -6.52
C PHE A 167 9.64 5.96 -6.51
N PHE A 168 8.82 5.61 -5.51
CA PHE A 168 7.42 6.08 -5.47
C PHE A 168 7.30 7.60 -5.27
N ARG A 169 8.20 8.20 -4.47
CA ARG A 169 8.28 9.66 -4.31
C ARG A 169 8.58 10.34 -5.64
N ASN A 170 9.57 9.85 -6.38
CA ASN A 170 9.97 10.48 -7.64
C ASN A 170 8.96 10.19 -8.74
N ASN A 171 8.37 8.99 -8.78
CA ASN A 171 7.29 8.63 -9.68
C ASN A 171 6.06 9.53 -9.51
N SER A 172 5.64 9.80 -8.26
CA SER A 172 4.52 10.70 -7.98
C SER A 172 4.81 12.15 -8.37
N ARG A 173 6.05 12.64 -8.22
CA ARG A 173 6.47 13.98 -8.66
C ARG A 173 6.48 14.12 -10.18
N VAL A 174 6.98 13.12 -10.92
CA VAL A 174 6.89 13.10 -12.39
C VAL A 174 5.43 13.10 -12.84
N ALA A 175 4.59 12.27 -12.21
CA ALA A 175 3.17 12.22 -12.50
C ALA A 175 2.46 13.55 -12.19
N ASP A 176 2.81 14.23 -11.09
CA ASP A 176 2.22 15.54 -10.76
C ASP A 176 2.49 16.59 -11.86
N ILE A 177 3.72 16.63 -12.39
CA ILE A 177 4.07 17.49 -13.52
C ILE A 177 3.26 17.12 -14.77
N ARG A 178 3.10 15.82 -15.06
CA ARG A 178 2.32 15.33 -16.22
C ARG A 178 0.83 15.68 -16.10
N LEU A 179 0.24 15.43 -14.94
CA LEU A 179 -1.18 15.63 -14.68
C LEU A 179 -1.56 17.12 -14.74
N ASN A 180 -0.66 18.00 -14.30
CA ASN A 180 -0.83 19.44 -14.33
C ASN A 180 -0.17 20.09 -15.57
N PHE A 181 0.27 19.30 -16.56
CA PHE A 181 1.10 19.83 -17.66
C PHE A 181 0.42 20.94 -18.44
N ASN A 182 -0.91 20.89 -18.62
CA ASN A 182 -1.65 21.95 -19.31
C ASN A 182 -1.57 23.30 -18.60
N GLU A 183 -1.55 23.32 -17.27
CA GLU A 183 -1.42 24.54 -16.45
C GLU A 183 0.04 25.04 -16.37
N LEU A 184 0.97 24.10 -16.56
CA LEU A 184 2.41 24.36 -16.61
C LEU A 184 2.91 24.65 -18.03
N LYS A 185 2.08 24.40 -19.06
CA LYS A 185 2.43 24.57 -20.47
C LYS A 185 2.79 26.03 -20.72
N GLY A 186 3.97 26.27 -21.27
CA GLY A 186 4.53 27.61 -21.47
C GLY A 186 5.37 28.13 -20.30
N LYS A 187 5.61 27.33 -19.25
CA LYS A 187 6.52 27.64 -18.14
C LYS A 187 7.75 26.72 -18.10
N PRO A 188 8.56 26.64 -19.18
CA PRO A 188 9.74 25.76 -19.21
C PRO A 188 10.74 26.10 -18.10
N GLY A 189 10.83 27.37 -17.70
CA GLY A 189 11.67 27.81 -16.58
C GLY A 189 11.28 27.24 -15.20
N ILE A 190 10.11 26.60 -15.08
CA ILE A 190 9.68 25.90 -13.86
C ILE A 190 9.77 24.38 -14.04
N VAL A 191 9.28 23.87 -15.17
CA VAL A 191 9.18 22.43 -15.41
C VAL A 191 10.54 21.77 -15.67
N CYS A 192 11.39 22.39 -16.51
CA CYS A 192 12.66 21.77 -16.90
C CYS A 192 13.63 21.61 -15.72
N PRO A 193 13.81 22.61 -14.82
CA PRO A 193 14.68 22.45 -13.65
C PRO A 193 14.23 21.32 -12.72
N GLU A 194 12.93 21.18 -12.46
CA GLU A 194 12.42 20.11 -11.60
C GLU A 194 12.60 18.72 -12.23
N LEU A 195 12.35 18.58 -13.54
CA LEU A 195 12.65 17.33 -14.26
C LEU A 195 14.16 17.02 -14.29
N GLY A 196 15.01 18.05 -14.42
CA GLY A 196 16.47 17.89 -14.34
C GLY A 196 16.93 17.40 -12.97
N ARG A 197 16.34 17.91 -11.88
CA ARG A 197 16.58 17.43 -10.52
C ARG A 197 16.13 15.97 -10.34
N LEU A 198 14.92 15.64 -10.81
CA LEU A 198 14.41 14.26 -10.79
C LEU A 198 15.32 13.30 -11.55
N LEU A 199 15.87 13.72 -12.69
CA LEU A 199 16.79 12.91 -13.46
C LEU A 199 18.07 12.59 -12.66
N GLN A 200 18.67 13.59 -12.01
CA GLN A 200 19.87 13.40 -11.19
C GLN A 200 19.62 12.49 -9.99
N GLU A 201 18.47 12.64 -9.33
CA GLU A 201 18.07 11.78 -8.22
C GLU A 201 17.93 10.32 -8.69
N GLU A 202 17.26 10.06 -9.80
CA GLU A 202 17.11 8.70 -10.35
C GLU A 202 18.44 8.10 -10.83
N GLN A 203 19.35 8.91 -11.40
CA GLN A 203 20.69 8.45 -11.77
C GLN A 203 21.48 7.96 -10.55
N ALA A 204 21.38 8.64 -9.42
CA ALA A 204 22.04 8.25 -8.18
C ALA A 204 21.50 6.92 -7.64
N GLU A 205 20.19 6.68 -7.74
CA GLU A 205 19.56 5.42 -7.29
C GLU A 205 19.91 4.23 -8.18
N VAL A 206 19.96 4.42 -9.51
CA VAL A 206 20.37 3.35 -10.44
C VAL A 206 21.78 2.83 -10.13
N GLY A 207 22.67 3.69 -9.61
CA GLY A 207 24.03 3.31 -9.22
C GLY A 207 24.12 2.36 -8.02
N GLN A 208 23.06 2.24 -7.19
CA GLN A 208 23.07 1.48 -5.94
C GLN A 208 22.70 0.00 -6.07
N GLN A 209 22.24 -0.46 -7.25
CA GLN A 209 21.88 -1.87 -7.53
C GLN A 209 20.92 -2.49 -6.49
N THR A 210 19.71 -1.95 -6.38
CA THR A 210 18.67 -2.40 -5.45
C THR A 210 17.62 -3.26 -6.18
N PRO A 211 16.72 -3.95 -5.46
CA PRO A 211 15.58 -4.63 -6.10
C PRO A 211 14.69 -3.72 -6.97
N TYR A 212 14.77 -2.39 -6.78
CA TYR A 212 14.04 -1.38 -7.55
C TYR A 212 14.84 -0.78 -8.72
N THR A 213 16.08 -1.25 -8.99
CA THR A 213 16.91 -0.67 -10.07
C THR A 213 16.21 -0.65 -11.43
N ALA A 214 15.45 -1.69 -11.79
CA ALA A 214 14.69 -1.72 -13.04
C ALA A 214 13.60 -0.63 -13.09
N ASN A 215 12.93 -0.38 -11.97
CA ASN A 215 11.92 0.66 -11.80
C ASN A 215 12.53 2.06 -11.94
N HIS A 216 13.67 2.31 -11.28
CA HIS A 216 14.42 3.56 -11.41
C HIS A 216 14.90 3.80 -12.84
N GLN A 217 15.42 2.76 -13.52
CA GLN A 217 15.82 2.86 -14.92
C GLN A 217 14.65 3.21 -15.86
N GLN A 218 13.48 2.64 -15.62
CA GLN A 218 12.29 2.99 -16.38
C GLN A 218 11.87 4.45 -16.12
N LEU A 219 11.85 4.88 -14.86
CA LEU A 219 11.49 6.25 -14.51
C LEU A 219 12.47 7.27 -15.11
N LEU A 220 13.77 6.96 -15.10
CA LEU A 220 14.80 7.76 -15.74
C LEU A 220 14.55 7.92 -17.25
N ARG A 221 14.21 6.84 -17.97
CA ARG A 221 13.81 6.90 -19.38
C ARG A 221 12.57 7.77 -19.59
N ASP A 222 11.58 7.61 -18.73
CA ASP A 222 10.32 8.37 -18.76
C ASP A 222 10.55 9.88 -18.55
N ILE A 223 11.45 10.26 -17.65
CA ILE A 223 11.85 11.65 -17.41
C ILE A 223 12.56 12.21 -18.64
N PHE A 224 13.52 11.48 -19.19
CA PHE A 224 14.27 11.90 -20.37
C PHE A 224 13.37 12.14 -21.59
N LEU A 225 12.45 11.20 -21.85
CA LEU A 225 11.46 11.34 -22.92
C LEU A 225 10.53 12.54 -22.66
N PHE A 226 10.16 12.78 -21.40
CA PHE A 226 9.32 13.92 -21.05
C PHE A 226 10.04 15.26 -21.27
N ILE A 227 11.28 15.40 -20.81
CA ILE A 227 12.13 16.58 -21.08
C ILE A 227 12.22 16.85 -22.58
N SER A 228 12.49 15.80 -23.37
CA SER A 228 12.64 15.89 -24.83
C SER A 228 11.35 16.35 -25.55
N SER A 229 10.19 16.13 -24.94
CA SER A 229 8.89 16.53 -25.50
C SER A 229 8.53 18.00 -25.22
N ILE A 230 9.28 18.70 -24.36
CA ILE A 230 8.96 20.08 -23.93
C ILE A 230 9.87 21.07 -24.67
N PRO A 231 9.32 21.91 -25.57
CA PRO A 231 10.11 22.94 -26.25
C PRO A 231 10.78 23.88 -25.24
N GLY A 232 12.08 24.12 -25.43
CA GLY A 232 12.87 25.00 -24.57
C GLY A 232 13.53 24.31 -23.36
N CYS A 233 13.20 23.04 -23.08
CA CYS A 233 14.04 22.25 -22.18
C CYS A 233 15.33 21.85 -22.91
N LYS A 234 16.49 22.17 -22.34
CA LYS A 234 17.76 21.58 -22.79
C LYS A 234 17.91 20.22 -22.15
N ASN A 235 18.35 19.23 -22.93
CA ASN A 235 18.67 17.93 -22.40
C ASN A 235 19.87 18.09 -21.44
N PRO A 236 19.76 17.69 -20.17
CA PRO A 236 20.92 17.60 -19.30
C PRO A 236 21.81 16.47 -19.84
N ASN A 237 22.90 16.85 -20.51
CA ASN A 237 23.96 15.91 -20.92
C ASN A 237 24.60 15.27 -19.68
#